data_AF-A0A6G3DJL9-F1
#
_entry.id   AF-A0A6G3DJL9-F1
#
_cell.length_a   1.000
_cell.length_b   1.000
_cell.length_c   1.000
_cell.angle_alpha   90.00
_cell.angle_beta   90.00
_cell.angle_gamma   90.00
#
_symmetry.space_group_name_H-M   'P 1'
#
loop_
_entity.id
_entity.type
_entity.pdbx_description
1 polymer ?
#
loop_
_entity_poly.entity_id
_entity_poly.type
_entity_poly.pdbx_seq_one_letter_code
_entity_poly.pdbx_strand_id
1 'polypeptide(L)'
;HPVAAPPGSREPGAPETGSRESGPVWSSGAVDPHSNEFWAQSNVTLGTSTPLTSLTVELRVAQTGSVTSTGAWRSLPEDDFAFTLDERDGFLVHRWTLKAGRTVPAGEWMFAGQYNHERGGRDAGGDRYSAAATAASGSLSVRGGFTPGG
;
A
#
# COMPACT_ATOMS: atom_id res chain seq x y z
N HIS A 1 9.00 60.45 -20.68
CA HIS A 1 8.03 59.78 -19.79
C HIS A 1 7.65 58.43 -20.40
N PRO A 2 8.11 57.29 -19.86
CA PRO A 2 7.53 55.99 -20.17
C PRO A 2 6.45 55.62 -19.15
N VAL A 3 5.42 54.93 -19.64
CA VAL A 3 4.25 54.46 -18.88
C VAL A 3 4.57 53.16 -18.12
N ALA A 4 4.01 53.06 -16.91
CA ALA A 4 4.26 52.01 -15.94
C ALA A 4 3.69 50.63 -16.35
N ALA A 5 4.43 49.57 -16.01
CA ALA A 5 3.99 48.18 -16.11
C ALA A 5 3.07 47.80 -14.92
N PRO A 6 2.05 46.94 -15.10
CA PRO A 6 1.21 46.47 -14.01
C PRO A 6 1.91 45.38 -13.17
N PRO A 7 1.48 45.21 -11.90
CA PRO A 7 2.22 44.48 -10.87
C PRO A 7 2.19 42.96 -11.04
N GLY A 8 3.23 42.31 -10.52
CA GLY A 8 3.41 40.87 -10.50
C GLY A 8 2.22 40.15 -9.86
N SER A 9 1.63 39.23 -10.62
CA SER A 9 0.62 38.30 -10.13
C SER A 9 1.26 37.35 -9.11
N ARG A 10 0.81 37.49 -7.87
CA ARG A 10 1.03 36.57 -6.76
C ARG A 10 0.50 35.19 -7.14
N GLU A 11 1.34 34.18 -6.95
CA GLU A 11 1.06 32.76 -7.19
C GLU A 11 -0.27 32.32 -6.57
N PRO A 12 -1.10 31.55 -7.29
CA PRO A 12 -1.98 30.57 -6.67
C PRO A 12 -1.11 29.41 -6.20
N GLY A 13 -1.03 29.23 -4.88
CA GLY A 13 -0.36 28.09 -4.26
C GLY A 13 -0.83 26.79 -4.90
N ALA A 14 0.12 25.95 -5.28
CA ALA A 14 -0.15 24.59 -5.66
C ALA A 14 -0.97 23.93 -4.55
N PRO A 15 -2.00 23.14 -4.88
CA PRO A 15 -2.71 22.38 -3.87
C PRO A 15 -1.69 21.50 -3.15
N GLU A 16 -1.60 21.65 -1.83
CA GLU A 16 -0.85 20.76 -0.95
C GLU A 16 -1.45 19.37 -1.13
N THR A 17 -0.88 18.64 -2.10
CA THR A 17 -1.21 17.25 -2.38
C THR A 17 -0.91 16.52 -1.09
N GLY A 18 -1.97 16.00 -0.47
CA GLY A 18 -2.04 15.65 0.95
C GLY A 18 -0.71 15.18 1.50
N SER A 19 -0.26 15.84 2.57
CA SER A 19 1.01 15.58 3.24
C SER A 19 1.28 14.08 3.25
N ARG A 20 2.15 13.60 2.35
CA ARG A 20 2.87 12.35 2.57
C ARG A 20 3.51 12.58 3.91
N GLU A 21 3.01 11.91 4.95
CA GLU A 21 3.58 12.00 6.28
C GLU A 21 5.08 11.75 6.09
N SER A 22 5.89 12.80 6.24
CA SER A 22 7.34 12.75 5.95
C SER A 22 8.06 12.07 7.11
N GLY A 23 7.50 10.96 7.56
CA GLY A 23 8.13 10.01 8.45
C GLY A 23 9.07 9.11 7.66
N PRO A 24 9.96 8.37 8.35
CA PRO A 24 10.89 7.44 7.73
C PRO A 24 10.20 6.31 6.96
N VAL A 25 8.89 6.11 7.14
CA VAL A 25 8.06 5.13 6.43
C VAL A 25 6.75 5.79 5.98
N TRP A 26 6.32 5.49 4.75
CA TRP A 26 5.02 5.87 4.20
C TRP A 26 4.40 4.70 3.43
N SER A 27 3.09 4.76 3.18
CA SER A 27 2.40 3.72 2.41
C SER A 27 1.24 4.25 1.57
N SER A 28 0.88 3.52 0.52
CA SER A 28 -0.34 3.73 -0.27
C SER A 28 -0.96 2.39 -0.69
N GLY A 29 -2.28 2.32 -0.77
CA GLY A 29 -3.02 1.15 -1.23
C GLY A 29 -3.86 1.48 -2.45
N ALA A 30 -3.78 0.65 -3.49
CA ALA A 30 -4.59 0.81 -4.71
C ALA A 30 -4.97 -0.56 -5.29
N VAL A 31 -6.17 -0.65 -5.86
CA VAL A 31 -6.53 -1.81 -6.69
C VAL A 31 -5.83 -1.68 -8.04
N ASP A 32 -5.22 -2.76 -8.52
CA ASP A 32 -4.48 -2.78 -9.78
C ASP A 32 -5.43 -2.46 -10.96
N PRO A 33 -5.07 -1.53 -11.86
CA PRO A 33 -5.92 -1.14 -12.98
C PRO A 33 -6.08 -2.24 -14.05
N HIS A 34 -5.25 -3.29 -14.02
CA HIS A 34 -5.41 -4.46 -14.90
C HIS A 34 -6.31 -5.54 -14.26
N SER A 35 -6.97 -5.24 -13.14
CA SER A 35 -8.07 -6.04 -12.62
C SER A 35 -9.20 -6.12 -13.67
N ASN A 36 -9.99 -7.19 -13.62
CA ASN A 36 -11.10 -7.43 -14.54
C ASN A 36 -12.36 -7.83 -13.77
N GLU A 37 -13.43 -8.18 -14.50
CA GLU A 37 -14.74 -8.45 -13.89
C GLU A 37 -14.78 -9.71 -13.00
N PHE A 38 -13.77 -10.59 -13.02
CA PHE A 38 -13.72 -11.82 -12.21
C PHE A 38 -12.53 -11.90 -11.25
N TRP A 39 -11.54 -11.03 -11.45
CA TRP A 39 -10.25 -11.10 -10.77
C TRP A 39 -9.74 -9.70 -10.47
N ALA A 40 -9.18 -9.51 -9.29
CA ALA A 40 -8.51 -8.28 -8.93
C ALA A 40 -7.24 -8.51 -8.12
N GLN A 41 -6.38 -7.49 -8.13
CA GLN A 41 -5.17 -7.44 -7.34
C GLN A 41 -5.17 -6.17 -6.50
N SER A 42 -4.91 -6.30 -5.20
CA SER A 42 -4.75 -5.18 -4.28
C SER A 42 -3.27 -4.96 -3.99
N ASN A 43 -2.76 -3.77 -4.32
CA ASN A 43 -1.36 -3.40 -4.21
C ASN A 43 -1.14 -2.46 -3.01
N VAL A 44 -0.24 -2.86 -2.12
CA VAL A 44 0.30 -2.03 -1.03
C VAL A 44 1.71 -1.61 -1.42
N THR A 45 1.90 -0.33 -1.65
CA THR A 45 3.22 0.28 -1.81
C THR A 45 3.69 0.78 -0.45
N LEU A 46 4.90 0.37 -0.05
CA LEU A 46 5.57 0.78 1.16
C LEU A 46 6.88 1.46 0.79
N GLY A 47 7.04 2.71 1.18
CA GLY A 47 8.31 3.42 1.04
C GLY A 47 9.00 3.60 2.39
N THR A 48 10.33 3.46 2.40
CA THR A 48 11.16 3.72 3.59
C THR A 48 12.44 4.46 3.22
N SER A 49 12.79 5.50 3.98
CA SER A 49 14.02 6.27 3.77
C SER A 49 15.23 5.68 4.48
N THR A 50 15.02 4.71 5.37
CA THR A 50 16.06 4.01 6.12
C THR A 50 15.86 2.50 6.06
N PRO A 51 16.93 1.69 6.21
CA PRO A 51 16.79 0.24 6.30
C PRO A 51 15.90 -0.18 7.47
N LEU A 52 15.03 -1.17 7.24
CA LEU A 52 14.18 -1.76 8.26
C LEU A 52 14.76 -3.11 8.71
N THR A 53 14.77 -3.36 10.02
CA THR A 53 15.21 -4.63 10.62
C THR A 53 14.05 -5.55 10.98
N SER A 54 12.82 -5.01 10.96
CA SER A 54 11.58 -5.77 11.05
C SER A 54 10.54 -5.12 10.16
N LEU A 55 9.73 -5.95 9.52
CA LEU A 55 8.59 -5.51 8.73
C LEU A 55 7.51 -6.59 8.78
N THR A 56 6.29 -6.18 9.13
CA THR A 56 5.08 -6.98 8.97
C THR A 56 4.09 -6.17 8.15
N VAL A 57 3.73 -6.67 6.97
CA VAL A 57 2.68 -6.08 6.13
C VAL A 57 1.48 -7.01 6.18
N GLU A 58 0.31 -6.45 6.47
CA GLU A 58 -0.95 -7.15 6.50
C GLU A 58 -1.94 -6.45 5.57
N LEU A 59 -2.38 -7.17 4.54
CA LEU A 59 -3.44 -6.79 3.62
C LEU A 59 -4.70 -7.57 4.00
N ARG A 60 -5.82 -6.88 4.17
CA ARG A 60 -7.11 -7.48 4.46
C ARG A 60 -8.10 -7.12 3.37
N VAL A 61 -8.53 -8.15 2.64
CA VAL A 61 -9.47 -8.05 1.53
C VAL A 61 -10.84 -8.47 2.05
N ALA A 62 -11.81 -7.55 2.06
CA ALA A 62 -13.17 -7.78 2.53
C ALA A 62 -13.88 -8.86 1.72
N GLN A 63 -14.45 -9.85 2.40
CA GLN A 63 -15.32 -10.83 1.77
C GLN A 63 -16.61 -10.15 1.30
N THR A 64 -16.87 -10.22 0.01
CA THR A 64 -18.09 -9.72 -0.63
C THR A 64 -18.93 -10.85 -1.24
N GLY A 65 -18.76 -12.08 -0.74
CA GLY A 65 -19.55 -13.26 -1.13
C GLY A 65 -18.75 -14.37 -1.82
N SER A 66 -17.67 -14.03 -2.54
CA SER A 66 -16.85 -15.02 -3.28
C SER A 66 -15.39 -14.60 -3.47
N VAL A 67 -14.81 -13.85 -2.52
CA VAL A 67 -13.40 -13.49 -2.64
C VAL A 67 -12.55 -14.73 -2.34
N THR A 68 -11.72 -15.15 -3.29
CA THR A 68 -10.85 -16.32 -3.12
C THR A 68 -9.44 -15.98 -3.56
N SER A 69 -8.42 -16.22 -2.73
CA SER A 69 -7.04 -15.93 -3.13
C SER A 69 -6.64 -16.73 -4.36
N THR A 70 -6.00 -16.06 -5.30
CA THR A 70 -5.31 -16.69 -6.44
C THR A 70 -3.80 -16.60 -6.29
N GLY A 71 -3.30 -15.97 -5.22
CA GLY A 71 -1.89 -15.86 -4.92
C GLY A 71 -1.49 -14.53 -4.30
N ALA A 72 -0.19 -14.42 -4.05
CA ALA A 72 0.43 -13.25 -3.47
C ALA A 72 1.72 -12.93 -4.24
N TRP A 73 2.05 -11.65 -4.38
CA TRP A 73 3.29 -11.21 -4.99
C TRP A 73 3.94 -10.12 -4.15
N ARG A 74 5.26 -9.97 -4.27
CA ARG A 74 6.02 -8.89 -3.65
C ARG A 74 7.29 -8.60 -4.45
N SER A 75 7.77 -7.36 -4.39
CA SER A 75 9.01 -6.94 -5.06
C SER A 75 10.28 -7.36 -4.32
N LEU A 76 10.18 -7.59 -3.00
CA LEU A 76 11.30 -8.06 -2.18
C LEU A 76 11.52 -9.57 -2.32
N PRO A 77 12.73 -10.09 -2.03
CA PRO A 77 13.04 -11.51 -2.16
C PRO A 77 12.07 -12.38 -1.38
N GLU A 78 11.58 -13.44 -2.02
CA GLU A 78 10.55 -14.29 -1.41
C GLU A 78 11.05 -14.95 -0.12
N ASP A 79 12.28 -15.46 -0.16
CA ASP A 79 12.92 -16.19 0.93
C ASP A 79 13.16 -15.37 2.20
N ASP A 80 13.12 -14.04 2.11
CA ASP A 80 13.30 -13.16 3.27
C ASP A 80 12.03 -13.03 4.11
N PHE A 81 10.89 -13.50 3.62
CA PHE A 81 9.58 -13.34 4.27
C PHE A 81 8.92 -14.67 4.60
N ALA A 82 8.28 -14.75 5.75
CA ALA A 82 7.24 -15.72 6.04
C ALA A 82 5.90 -15.16 5.54
N PHE A 83 5.19 -15.92 4.73
CA PHE A 83 3.87 -15.55 4.22
C PHE A 83 2.79 -16.44 4.85
N THR A 84 1.70 -15.83 5.32
CA THR A 84 0.50 -16.53 5.77
C THR A 84 -0.72 -15.96 5.07
N LEU A 85 -1.61 -16.84 4.65
CA LEU A 85 -2.91 -16.51 4.09
C LEU A 85 -3.99 -17.16 4.96
N ASP A 86 -4.97 -16.38 5.40
CA ASP A 86 -5.98 -16.84 6.34
C ASP A 86 -7.32 -16.12 6.09
N GLU A 87 -8.44 -16.75 6.40
CA GLU A 87 -9.75 -16.10 6.37
C GLU A 87 -10.22 -15.82 7.78
N ARG A 88 -10.36 -14.54 8.15
CA ARG A 88 -10.71 -14.12 9.52
C ARG A 88 -11.63 -12.93 9.52
N ASP A 89 -12.66 -13.00 10.37
CA ASP A 89 -13.61 -11.91 10.59
C ASP A 89 -14.27 -11.36 9.31
N GLY A 90 -14.47 -12.22 8.29
CA GLY A 90 -14.99 -11.80 6.99
C GLY A 90 -13.95 -11.14 6.08
N PHE A 91 -12.66 -11.44 6.27
CA PHE A 91 -11.58 -10.94 5.43
C PHE A 91 -10.63 -12.05 5.01
N LEU A 92 -10.18 -11.98 3.78
CA LEU A 92 -9.01 -12.71 3.31
C LEU A 92 -7.76 -11.90 3.69
N VAL A 93 -6.99 -12.43 4.63
CA VAL A 93 -5.84 -11.77 5.26
C VAL A 93 -4.55 -12.33 4.69
N HIS A 94 -3.82 -11.49 3.96
CA HIS A 94 -2.48 -11.76 3.47
C HIS A 94 -1.49 -11.09 4.41
N ARG A 95 -0.56 -11.86 4.98
CA ARG A 95 0.44 -11.32 5.90
C ARG A 95 1.84 -11.77 5.51
N TRP A 96 2.71 -10.79 5.31
CA TRP A 96 4.14 -10.97 5.05
C TRP A 96 4.93 -10.48 6.25
N THR A 97 5.75 -11.36 6.83
CA THR A 97 6.60 -11.04 7.99
C THR A 97 8.06 -11.25 7.62
N LEU A 98 8.88 -10.22 7.73
CA LEU A 98 10.32 -10.30 7.51
C LEU A 98 10.94 -11.28 8.52
N LYS A 99 11.71 -12.24 8.04
CA LYS A 99 12.41 -13.23 8.88
C LYS A 99 13.51 -12.54 9.70
N ALA A 100 13.76 -13.06 10.90
CA ALA A 100 14.80 -12.53 11.78
C ALA A 100 16.17 -12.55 11.09
N GLY A 101 16.95 -11.49 11.28
CA GLY A 101 18.28 -11.32 10.67
C GLY A 101 18.26 -10.82 9.22
N ARG A 102 17.09 -10.64 8.60
CA ARG A 102 16.94 -9.98 7.30
C ARG A 102 16.66 -8.48 7.47
N THR A 103 16.89 -7.74 6.40
CA THR A 103 16.64 -6.31 6.36
C THR A 103 15.92 -5.93 5.07
N VAL A 104 15.11 -4.88 5.15
CA VAL A 104 14.51 -4.24 3.97
C VAL A 104 15.33 -2.99 3.66
N PRO A 105 15.89 -2.84 2.45
CA PRO A 105 16.65 -1.64 2.11
C PRO A 105 15.75 -0.40 2.07
N ALA A 106 16.36 0.78 2.20
CA ALA A 106 15.68 2.03 1.87
C ALA A 106 15.26 2.01 0.39
N GLY A 107 14.05 2.48 0.10
CA GLY A 107 13.45 2.41 -1.22
C GLY A 107 11.94 2.28 -1.17
N GLU A 108 11.36 1.92 -2.31
CA GLU A 108 9.93 1.65 -2.46
C GLU A 108 9.73 0.18 -2.82
N TRP A 109 8.80 -0.47 -2.11
CA TRP A 109 8.54 -1.89 -2.22
C TRP A 109 7.04 -2.15 -2.31
N MET A 110 6.65 -3.14 -3.10
CA MET A 110 5.26 -3.48 -3.31
C MET A 110 4.93 -4.87 -2.77
N PHE A 111 3.76 -5.00 -2.18
CA PHE A 111 3.12 -6.25 -1.78
C PHE A 111 1.73 -6.31 -2.40
N ALA A 112 1.39 -7.45 -2.99
CA ALA A 112 0.15 -7.62 -3.74
C ALA A 112 -0.60 -8.88 -3.30
N GLY A 113 -1.88 -8.74 -3.00
CA GLY A 113 -2.81 -9.86 -2.82
C GLY A 113 -3.70 -9.99 -4.05
N GLN A 114 -3.73 -11.18 -4.63
CA GLN A 114 -4.47 -11.50 -5.85
C GLN A 114 -5.64 -12.40 -5.48
N TYR A 115 -6.82 -12.12 -6.03
CA TYR A 115 -8.02 -12.88 -5.71
C TYR A 115 -9.06 -12.84 -6.83
N ASN A 116 -9.82 -13.93 -6.94
CA ASN A 116 -11.06 -13.97 -7.70
C ASN A 116 -12.17 -13.32 -6.88
N HIS A 117 -13.20 -12.82 -7.55
CA HIS A 117 -14.42 -12.32 -6.93
C HIS A 117 -15.64 -12.62 -7.81
N GLU A 118 -16.84 -12.42 -7.23
CA GLU A 118 -18.09 -12.42 -8.01
C GLU A 118 -18.00 -11.47 -9.19
N ARG A 119 -18.68 -11.83 -10.28
CA ARG A 119 -18.67 -11.07 -11.53
C ARG A 119 -19.06 -9.59 -11.29
N GLY A 120 -18.22 -8.67 -11.75
CA GLY A 120 -18.47 -7.23 -11.75
C GLY A 120 -17.37 -6.42 -11.08
N GLY A 121 -17.63 -5.14 -10.82
CA GLY A 121 -16.75 -4.29 -10.03
C GLY A 121 -16.94 -4.57 -8.55
N ARG A 122 -16.02 -5.30 -7.94
CA ARG A 122 -16.00 -5.49 -6.48
C ARG A 122 -15.82 -4.15 -5.77
N ASP A 123 -16.59 -3.91 -4.72
CA ASP A 123 -16.38 -2.78 -3.82
C ASP A 123 -15.15 -3.04 -2.92
N ALA A 124 -14.06 -2.33 -3.18
CA ALA A 124 -12.84 -2.37 -2.37
C ALA A 124 -12.88 -1.40 -1.16
N GLY A 125 -13.97 -0.68 -0.93
CA GLY A 125 -14.10 0.30 0.16
C GLY A 125 -13.96 -0.31 1.57
N GLY A 126 -14.19 -1.62 1.70
CA GLY A 126 -13.96 -2.38 2.93
C GLY A 126 -12.52 -2.89 3.11
N ASP A 127 -11.67 -2.75 2.09
CA ASP A 127 -10.30 -3.25 2.13
C ASP A 127 -9.41 -2.32 2.92
N ARG A 128 -8.50 -2.92 3.68
CA ARG A 128 -7.53 -2.16 4.45
C ARG A 128 -6.22 -2.90 4.54
N TYR A 129 -5.16 -2.12 4.76
CA TYR A 129 -3.85 -2.66 5.03
C TYR A 129 -3.21 -1.95 6.23
N SER A 130 -2.22 -2.62 6.80
CA SER A 130 -1.33 -2.04 7.79
C SER A 130 0.09 -2.56 7.57
N ALA A 131 1.08 -1.75 7.90
CA ALA A 131 2.47 -2.15 7.94
C ALA A 131 3.10 -1.68 9.25
N ALA A 132 3.65 -2.62 10.01
CA ALA A 132 4.44 -2.36 11.20
C ALA A 132 5.91 -2.61 10.88
N ALA A 133 6.77 -1.65 11.21
CA ALA A 133 8.18 -1.69 10.87
C ALA A 133 9.06 -1.28 12.06
N THR A 134 10.30 -1.72 12.05
CA THR A 134 11.33 -1.24 12.98
C THR A 134 12.52 -0.73 12.17
N ALA A 135 12.85 0.54 12.37
CA ALA A 135 14.04 1.19 11.85
C ALA A 135 15.02 1.49 13.01
N ALA A 136 16.22 1.98 12.67
CA ALA A 136 17.18 2.43 13.69
C ALA A 136 16.63 3.55 14.59
N SER A 137 15.69 4.35 14.08
CA SER A 137 15.00 5.41 14.82
C SER A 137 13.90 4.91 15.76
N GLY A 138 13.52 3.62 15.67
CA GLY A 138 12.49 3.00 16.50
C GLY A 138 11.41 2.28 15.71
N SER A 139 10.32 1.92 16.41
CA SER A 139 9.16 1.27 15.81
C SER A 139 8.22 2.27 15.15
N LEU A 140 7.71 1.90 13.98
CA LEU A 140 6.91 2.72 13.08
C LEU A 140 5.71 1.90 12.64
N SER A 141 4.58 2.55 12.33
CA SER A 141 3.41 1.88 11.81
C SER A 141 2.63 2.80 10.89
N VAL A 142 2.21 2.26 9.75
CA VAL A 142 1.38 2.94 8.76
C VAL A 142 0.17 2.07 8.42
N ARG A 143 -0.93 2.70 8.03
CA ARG A 143 -2.17 2.02 7.67
C ARG A 143 -2.96 2.82 6.65
N GLY A 144 -3.79 2.14 5.87
CA GLY A 144 -4.63 2.81 4.87
C GLY A 144 -5.69 1.90 4.28
N GLY A 145 -6.51 2.48 3.41
CA GLY A 145 -7.48 1.77 2.57
C GLY A 145 -7.02 1.68 1.13
N PHE A 146 -7.89 1.16 0.27
CA PHE A 146 -7.63 1.01 -1.17
C PHE A 146 -8.45 2.01 -1.95
N THR A 147 -7.80 2.74 -2.85
CA THR A 147 -8.51 3.50 -3.88
C THR A 147 -8.91 2.55 -5.01
N PRO A 148 -10.12 2.71 -5.59
CA PRO A 148 -10.51 1.96 -6.78
C PRO A 148 -9.48 2.16 -7.91
N GLY A 149 -9.19 1.09 -8.65
CA GLY A 149 -8.49 1.18 -9.93
C GLY A 149 -9.37 1.97 -10.90
N GLY A 150 -8.81 2.98 -11.55
CA GLY A 150 -9.52 3.89 -12.45
C GLY A 150 -9.99 3.23 -13.74
#